data_AF-A0A354UDA9-F1
#
_entry.id   AF-A0A354UDA9-F1
#
_cell.length_a   1.000
_cell.length_b   1.000
_cell.length_c   1.000
_cell.angle_alpha   90.00
_cell.angle_beta   90.00
_cell.angle_gamma   90.00
#
_symmetry.space_group_name_H-M   'P 1'
#
loop_
_entity.id
_entity.type
_entity.pdbx_description
1 polymer ?
#
loop_
_entity_poly.entity_id
_entity_poly.type
_entity_poly.pdbx_seq_one_letter_code
_entity_poly.pdbx_strand_id
1 'polypeptide(L)'
;IILIYERKRFVIALIAKKIFFRENKEIMGILEKLSSEQANVAINCFDSNETIKGIIISVDDNFVTVQTEKKGIKNEVTLNKLYIKTIKKI
;
A
#
# COMPACT_ATOMS: atom_id res chain seq x y z
N ILE A 1 -26.06 -16.74 -28.38
CA ILE A 1 -24.90 -17.34 -27.67
C ILE A 1 -23.81 -16.31 -27.34
N ILE A 2 -23.54 -15.33 -28.21
CA ILE A 2 -22.50 -14.29 -28.00
C ILE A 2 -22.79 -13.36 -26.79
N LEU A 3 -24.05 -12.99 -26.52
CA LEU A 3 -24.44 -12.08 -25.42
C LEU A 3 -24.28 -12.65 -23.99
N ILE A 4 -24.19 -13.97 -23.81
CA ILE A 4 -24.05 -14.58 -22.48
C ILE A 4 -22.59 -14.51 -22.00
N TYR A 5 -21.64 -14.49 -22.95
CA TYR A 5 -20.21 -14.53 -22.63
C TYR A 5 -19.70 -13.21 -22.04
N GLU A 6 -20.24 -12.07 -22.49
CA GLU A 6 -19.82 -10.76 -21.98
C GLU A 6 -20.20 -10.56 -20.51
N ARG A 7 -21.41 -10.95 -20.10
CA ARG A 7 -21.87 -10.78 -18.70
C ARG A 7 -20.98 -11.50 -17.69
N LYS A 8 -20.41 -12.67 -18.03
CA LYS A 8 -19.53 -13.42 -17.12
C LYS A 8 -18.24 -12.66 -16.79
N ARG A 9 -17.65 -11.93 -17.74
CA ARG A 9 -16.44 -11.12 -17.49
C ARG A 9 -16.72 -9.95 -16.54
N PHE A 10 -17.88 -9.31 -16.66
CA PHE A 10 -18.26 -8.20 -15.76
C PHE A 10 -18.47 -8.68 -14.32
N VAL A 11 -19.09 -9.84 -14.12
CA VAL A 11 -19.30 -10.40 -12.76
C VAL A 11 -17.97 -10.70 -12.07
N ILE A 12 -17.01 -11.28 -12.80
CA ILE A 12 -15.66 -11.57 -12.26
C ILE A 12 -14.93 -10.26 -11.93
N ALA A 13 -15.00 -9.24 -12.79
CA ALA A 13 -14.39 -7.93 -12.52
C ALA A 13 -15.03 -7.23 -11.30
N LEU A 14 -16.34 -7.34 -11.12
CA LEU A 14 -17.06 -6.80 -9.96
C LEU A 14 -16.66 -7.49 -8.66
N ILE A 15 -16.51 -8.81 -8.68
CA ILE A 15 -16.07 -9.59 -7.52
C ILE A 15 -14.60 -9.27 -7.20
N ALA A 16 -13.72 -9.23 -8.21
CA ALA A 16 -12.32 -8.84 -8.03
C ALA A 16 -12.18 -7.42 -7.48
N LYS A 17 -12.94 -6.45 -8.02
CA LYS A 17 -13.02 -5.10 -7.43
C LYS A 17 -13.43 -5.17 -5.97
N LYS A 18 -14.51 -5.88 -5.66
CA LYS A 18 -15.07 -5.94 -4.30
C LYS A 18 -14.11 -6.56 -3.28
N ILE A 19 -13.32 -7.56 -3.68
CA ILE A 19 -12.29 -8.19 -2.83
C ILE A 19 -11.09 -7.25 -2.66
N PHE A 20 -10.60 -6.68 -3.76
CA PHE A 20 -9.50 -5.72 -3.75
C PHE A 20 -9.81 -4.47 -2.91
N PHE A 21 -11.04 -3.96 -2.97
CA PHE A 21 -11.48 -2.84 -2.12
C PHE A 21 -11.57 -3.21 -0.63
N ARG A 22 -11.82 -4.48 -0.29
CA ARG A 22 -11.82 -4.94 1.11
C ARG A 22 -10.41 -4.97 1.67
N GLU A 23 -9.47 -5.59 0.94
CA GLU A 23 -8.07 -5.67 1.36
C GLU A 23 -7.40 -4.28 1.40
N ASN A 24 -7.73 -3.39 0.47
CA ASN A 24 -7.20 -2.03 0.46
C ASN A 24 -7.69 -1.20 1.67
N LYS A 25 -8.94 -1.40 2.13
CA LYS A 25 -9.44 -0.74 3.36
C LYS A 25 -8.68 -1.17 4.61
N GLU A 26 -8.32 -2.45 4.73
CA GLU A 26 -7.57 -2.96 5.88
C GLU A 26 -6.14 -2.40 5.91
N ILE A 27 -5.47 -2.39 4.75
CA ILE A 27 -4.13 -1.79 4.61
C ILE A 27 -4.16 -0.30 4.90
N MET A 28 -5.19 0.42 4.42
CA MET A 28 -5.35 1.85 4.68
C MET A 28 -5.48 2.15 6.17
N GLY A 29 -6.29 1.39 6.92
CA GLY A 29 -6.41 1.55 8.37
C GLY A 29 -5.12 1.27 9.13
N ILE A 30 -4.32 0.28 8.70
CA ILE A 30 -3.01 -0.02 9.30
C ILE A 30 -2.03 1.13 9.02
N LEU A 31 -1.97 1.63 7.78
CA LEU A 31 -1.09 2.72 7.39
C LEU A 31 -1.46 4.04 8.09
N GLU A 32 -2.74 4.38 8.16
CA GLU A 32 -3.23 5.56 8.87
C GLU A 32 -2.91 5.50 10.36
N LYS A 33 -3.08 4.33 10.99
CA LYS A 33 -2.72 4.14 12.40
C LYS A 33 -1.22 4.33 12.62
N LEU A 34 -0.37 3.72 11.78
CA LEU A 34 1.09 3.87 11.87
C LEU A 34 1.54 5.32 11.62
N SER A 35 0.86 6.03 10.72
CA SER A 35 1.06 7.47 10.45
C SER A 35 0.68 8.33 11.66
N SER A 36 -0.51 8.10 12.24
CA SER A 36 -0.97 8.83 13.43
C SER A 36 -0.09 8.60 14.65
N GLU A 37 0.48 7.41 14.79
CA GLU A 37 1.42 7.08 15.86
C GLU A 37 2.84 7.63 15.60
N GLN A 38 3.11 8.18 14.42
CA GLN A 38 4.46 8.51 13.93
C GLN A 38 5.45 7.38 14.18
N ALA A 39 4.98 6.14 13.99
CA ALA A 39 5.75 4.95 14.29
C ALA A 39 6.87 4.78 13.25
N ASN A 40 8.04 4.34 13.71
CA ASN A 40 9.08 3.85 12.80
C ASN A 40 8.62 2.54 12.17
N VAL A 41 8.68 2.47 10.85
CA VAL A 41 8.27 1.31 10.06
C VAL A 41 9.40 0.86 9.13
N ALA A 42 9.47 -0.44 8.89
CA ALA A 42 10.16 -1.06 7.77
C ALA A 42 9.12 -1.50 6.73
N ILE A 43 9.23 -0.97 5.52
CA ILE A 43 8.40 -1.32 4.37
C ILE A 43 9.27 -2.09 3.38
N ASN A 44 8.80 -3.25 2.96
CA ASN A 44 9.42 -4.04 1.91
C ASN A 44 8.51 -4.07 0.69
N CYS A 45 9.05 -3.81 -0.50
CA CYS A 45 8.29 -3.74 -1.75
C CYS A 45 8.52 -5.00 -2.61
N PHE A 46 7.60 -5.30 -3.52
CA PHE A 46 7.72 -6.45 -4.43
C PHE A 46 8.76 -6.24 -5.53
N ASP A 47 8.95 -5.00 -5.99
CA ASP A 47 9.87 -4.67 -7.09
C ASP A 47 11.29 -4.32 -6.62
N SER A 48 11.51 -4.24 -5.32
CA SER A 48 12.77 -3.78 -4.73
C SER A 48 13.21 -4.73 -3.63
N ASN A 49 14.47 -5.15 -3.68
CA ASN A 49 15.12 -5.87 -2.59
C ASN A 49 15.50 -4.94 -1.42
N GLU A 50 15.29 -3.64 -1.55
CA GLU A 50 15.58 -2.69 -0.49
C GLU A 50 14.40 -2.55 0.48
N THR A 51 14.71 -2.64 1.77
CA THR A 51 13.75 -2.33 2.84
C THR A 51 13.85 -0.86 3.20
N ILE A 52 12.75 -0.15 3.02
CA ILE A 52 12.64 1.28 3.32
C ILE A 52 12.31 1.41 4.80
N LYS A 53 13.14 2.14 5.55
CA LYS A 53 12.95 2.38 6.99
C LYS A 53 12.71 3.86 7.24
N GLY A 54 11.66 4.18 7.98
CA GLY A 54 11.33 5.56 8.29
C GLY A 54 9.98 5.71 8.95
N ILE A 55 9.47 6.95 8.98
CA ILE A 55 8.17 7.29 9.56
C ILE A 55 7.20 7.58 8.42
N ILE A 56 5.99 7.04 8.49
CA ILE A 56 4.94 7.38 7.53
C ILE A 56 4.45 8.80 7.85
N ILE A 57 4.55 9.70 6.88
CA ILE A 57 4.13 11.10 7.02
C ILE A 57 2.85 11.43 6.25
N SER A 58 2.52 10.65 5.22
CA SER A 58 1.28 10.79 4.47
C SER A 58 0.81 9.44 3.94
N VAL A 59 -0.52 9.27 3.90
CA VAL A 59 -1.19 8.10 3.33
C VAL A 59 -2.31 8.61 2.45
N ASP A 60 -2.17 8.43 1.13
CA ASP A 60 -3.21 8.71 0.14
C ASP A 60 -3.93 7.41 -0.24
N ASP A 61 -4.96 7.43 -1.07
CA ASP A 61 -5.69 6.22 -1.48
C ASP A 61 -4.76 5.12 -2.04
N ASN A 62 -3.82 5.49 -2.91
CA ASN A 62 -2.94 4.56 -3.61
C ASN A 62 -1.46 4.64 -3.19
N PHE A 63 -1.07 5.70 -2.49
CA PHE A 63 0.32 5.99 -2.18
C PHE A 63 0.54 6.14 -0.67
N VAL A 64 1.76 5.89 -0.23
CA VAL A 64 2.24 6.18 1.11
C VAL A 64 3.57 6.91 1.00
N THR A 65 3.73 8.01 1.73
CA THR A 65 4.99 8.75 1.80
C THR A 65 5.66 8.47 3.13
N VAL A 66 6.89 7.98 3.05
CA VAL A 66 7.74 7.65 4.20
C VAL A 66 8.89 8.63 4.26
N GLN A 67 9.05 9.30 5.38
CA GLN A 67 10.24 10.07 5.69
C GLN A 67 11.32 9.12 6.23
N THR A 68 12.38 8.98 5.45
CA THR A 68 13.56 8.16 5.75
C THR A 68 14.72 9.07 6.16
N GLU A 69 15.59 8.57 7.03
CA GLU A 69 16.83 9.27 7.37
C GLU A 69 18.02 8.37 7.08
N LYS A 70 18.90 8.80 6.18
CA LYS A 70 20.14 8.08 5.83
C LYS A 70 21.31 9.01 6.01
N LYS A 71 22.19 8.70 6.98
CA LYS A 71 23.40 9.50 7.30
C LYS A 71 23.09 10.96 7.65
N GLY A 72 21.99 11.23 8.37
CA GLY A 72 21.57 12.59 8.77
C GLY A 72 20.85 13.39 7.68
N ILE A 73 20.66 12.80 6.48
CA ILE A 73 19.89 13.42 5.40
C ILE A 73 18.47 12.84 5.44
N LYS A 74 17.50 13.73 5.60
CA LYS A 74 16.07 13.40 5.55
C LYS A 74 15.63 13.35 4.08
N ASN A 75 15.16 12.19 3.65
CA ASN A 75 14.60 11.97 2.33
C ASN A 75 13.15 11.50 2.45
N GLU A 76 12.29 11.99 1.58
CA GLU A 76 10.92 11.50 1.45
C GLU A 76 10.84 10.51 0.31
N VAL A 77 10.23 9.37 0.58
CA VAL A 77 10.05 8.28 -0.38
C VAL A 77 8.57 7.98 -0.50
N THR A 78 8.02 8.22 -1.68
CA THR A 78 6.62 7.87 -2.00
C THR A 78 6.58 6.48 -2.61
N LEU A 79 5.75 5.61 -2.03
CA LEU A 79 5.57 4.23 -2.44
C LEU A 79 4.12 3.98 -2.84
N ASN A 80 3.93 3.20 -3.89
CA ASN A 80 2.60 2.75 -4.28
C ASN A 80 2.22 1.52 -3.45
N LYS A 81 1.07 1.59 -2.77
CA LYS A 81 0.57 0.55 -1.85
C LYS A 81 0.45 -0.82 -2.49
N LEU A 82 0.19 -0.89 -3.80
CA LEU A 82 0.06 -2.15 -4.54
C LEU A 82 1.35 -2.95 -4.60
N TYR A 83 2.49 -2.27 -4.44
CA TYR A 83 3.80 -2.91 -4.45
C TYR A 83 4.32 -3.17 -3.05
N ILE A 84 3.58 -2.82 -2.00
CA ILE A 84 4.00 -3.11 -0.63
C ILE A 84 3.76 -4.58 -0.34
N LYS A 85 4.85 -5.29 -0.05
CA LYS A 85 4.83 -6.71 0.31
C LYS A 85 4.60 -6.90 1.80
N THR A 86 5.31 -6.15 2.64
CA THR A 86 5.17 -6.23 4.10
C THR A 86 5.48 -4.89 4.76
N ILE A 87 4.76 -4.58 5.84
CA ILE A 87 5.05 -3.44 6.73
C ILE A 87 5.28 -4.00 8.14
N LYS A 88 6.37 -3.59 8.79
CA LYS A 88 6.68 -3.94 10.19
C LYS A 88 6.96 -2.68 10.98
N LYS A 89 6.37 -2.55 12.17
CA LYS A 89 6.75 -1.53 13.15
C LYS A 89 8.09 -1.91 13.80
N ILE A 90 8.98 -0.94 14.00
CA ILE A 90 10.32 -1.10 14.60
C ILE A 90 10.41 -0.27 15.88
#